data_AF-X0TEZ1-F1
#
_entry.id   AF-X0TEZ1-F1
#
_cell.length_a   1.000
_cell.length_b   1.000
_cell.length_c   1.000
_cell.angle_alpha   90.00
_cell.angle_beta   90.00
_cell.angle_gamma   90.00
#
_symmetry.space_group_name_H-M   'P 1'
#
loop_
_entity.id
_entity.type
_entity.pdbx_description
1 polymer ?
#
loop_
_entity_poly.entity_id
_entity_poly.type
_entity_poly.pdbx_seq_one_letter_code
_entity_poly.pdbx_strand_id
1 'polypeptide(L)'
;MEKYRSSLGVTITGGLTEEVTPWAGAALLAELYRKAGVEAAAERALPKKKSAKGLRQGQMVESFVLLSALGGDCIEDMERLRQDEGLESMLGYRPPAPETARQWLDKFHDEQLMKKRPLQGAFIPPESARLVGLREPNRQVIWTYIDKVKPGLEVTFDVDAQLVETAKADARYCYEGYRALQPMEVEWAETGLVLADELREGNVHPGRGIKEIVD
;
A
#
# COMPACT_ATOMS: atom_id res chain seq x y z
N MET A 1 28.83 38.09 -13.72
CA MET A 1 28.46 36.68 -13.54
C MET A 1 29.71 35.84 -13.68
N GLU A 2 30.21 35.34 -12.55
CA GLU A 2 31.48 34.63 -12.47
C GLU A 2 31.28 33.18 -12.95
N LYS A 3 32.01 32.79 -14.00
CA LYS A 3 31.92 31.44 -14.57
C LYS A 3 32.73 30.49 -13.69
N TYR A 4 32.04 29.66 -12.90
CA TYR A 4 32.68 28.60 -12.13
C TYR A 4 33.13 27.49 -13.10
N ARG A 5 34.44 27.27 -13.21
CA ARG A 5 35.03 26.19 -14.01
C ARG A 5 35.18 24.98 -13.10
N SER A 6 34.31 23.96 -13.27
CA SER A 6 34.44 22.73 -12.49
C SER A 6 35.68 21.94 -12.94
N SER A 7 36.20 21.09 -12.06
CA SER A 7 37.34 20.20 -12.32
C SER A 7 37.12 19.21 -13.49
N LEU A 8 35.89 19.13 -14.01
CA LEU A 8 35.50 18.29 -15.15
C LEU A 8 35.65 18.99 -16.51
N GLY A 9 36.14 20.23 -16.57
CA GLY A 9 36.31 20.97 -17.83
C GLY A 9 35.01 21.47 -18.46
N VAL A 10 33.89 21.37 -17.74
CA VAL A 10 32.57 21.84 -18.17
C VAL A 10 32.32 23.24 -17.62
N THR A 11 31.85 24.15 -18.47
CA THR A 11 31.40 25.49 -18.04
C THR A 11 29.91 25.40 -17.74
N ILE A 12 29.53 25.47 -16.46
CA ILE A 12 28.13 25.59 -16.08
C ILE A 12 27.69 27.02 -16.44
N THR A 13 27.04 27.17 -17.58
CA THR A 13 26.33 28.40 -17.92
C THR A 13 25.04 28.39 -17.11
N GLY A 14 24.92 29.29 -16.12
CA GLY A 14 23.73 29.38 -15.26
C GLY A 14 22.40 29.42 -16.03
N GLY A 15 21.29 29.18 -15.33
CA GLY A 15 19.97 28.97 -15.94
C GLY A 15 19.47 27.53 -15.87
N LEU A 16 20.29 26.62 -15.34
CA LEU A 16 19.84 25.29 -14.90
C LEU A 16 19.22 25.42 -13.50
N THR A 17 18.00 24.94 -13.35
CA THR A 17 17.35 24.71 -12.06
C THR A 17 17.57 23.25 -11.66
N GLU A 18 17.94 23.02 -10.40
CA GLU A 18 18.08 21.69 -9.84
C GLU A 18 16.88 21.40 -8.94
N GLU A 19 16.18 20.32 -9.23
CA GLU A 19 15.16 19.76 -8.34
C GLU A 19 15.84 18.66 -7.51
N VAL A 20 15.89 18.83 -6.20
CA VAL A 20 16.48 17.87 -5.27
C VAL A 20 15.37 17.23 -4.45
N THR A 21 15.55 15.95 -4.12
CA THR A 21 14.63 15.22 -3.24
C THR A 21 15.42 14.55 -2.11
N PRO A 22 14.95 14.62 -0.84
CA PRO A 22 15.51 13.83 0.25
C PRO A 22 15.15 12.35 0.11
N TRP A 23 14.26 11.99 -0.83
CA TRP A 23 13.71 10.65 -1.02
C TRP A 23 14.41 9.86 -2.12
N ALA A 24 15.68 10.13 -2.43
CA ALA A 24 16.40 9.48 -3.54
C ALA A 24 16.39 7.94 -3.45
N GLY A 25 16.33 7.37 -2.24
CA GLY A 25 16.21 5.92 -2.03
C GLY A 25 14.90 5.32 -2.57
N ALA A 26 13.84 6.10 -2.69
CA ALA A 26 12.56 5.68 -3.26
C ALA A 26 12.66 5.33 -4.76
N ALA A 27 13.70 5.79 -5.47
CA ALA A 27 13.92 5.46 -6.87
C ALA A 27 13.96 3.95 -7.11
N LEU A 28 14.69 3.22 -6.27
CA LEU A 28 14.86 1.77 -6.38
C LEU A 28 13.54 1.04 -6.11
N LEU A 29 12.76 1.52 -5.13
CA LEU A 29 11.45 0.95 -4.81
C LEU A 29 10.44 1.19 -5.95
N ALA A 30 10.39 2.41 -6.49
CA ALA A 30 9.53 2.75 -7.63
C ALA A 30 9.92 1.94 -8.88
N GLU A 31 11.22 1.78 -9.16
CA GLU A 31 11.66 0.95 -10.27
C GLU A 31 11.30 -0.52 -10.04
N LEU A 32 11.55 -1.08 -8.86
CA LEU A 32 11.19 -2.45 -8.52
C LEU A 32 9.68 -2.68 -8.67
N TYR A 33 8.85 -1.79 -8.14
CA TYR A 33 7.39 -1.84 -8.25
C TYR A 33 6.93 -1.96 -9.72
N ARG A 34 7.51 -1.14 -10.61
CA ARG A 34 7.18 -1.13 -12.05
C ARG A 34 7.72 -2.37 -12.76
N LYS A 35 8.98 -2.75 -12.50
CA LYS A 35 9.65 -3.91 -13.13
C LYS A 35 9.06 -5.24 -12.68
N ALA A 36 8.59 -5.32 -11.44
CA ALA A 36 7.84 -6.47 -10.92
C ALA A 36 6.42 -6.55 -11.51
N GLY A 37 5.98 -5.55 -12.28
CA GLY A 37 4.67 -5.55 -12.94
C GLY A 37 3.49 -5.24 -12.02
N VAL A 38 3.75 -4.75 -10.79
CA VAL A 38 2.72 -4.45 -9.80
C VAL A 38 1.77 -3.37 -10.32
N GLU A 39 2.31 -2.36 -11.00
CA GLU A 39 1.53 -1.32 -11.67
C GLU A 39 0.51 -1.92 -12.65
N ALA A 40 0.97 -2.81 -13.54
CA ALA A 40 0.11 -3.44 -14.54
C ALA A 40 -0.93 -4.38 -13.91
N ALA A 41 -0.57 -5.05 -12.81
CA ALA A 41 -1.51 -5.86 -12.05
C ALA A 41 -2.62 -5.00 -11.42
N ALA A 42 -2.27 -3.85 -10.83
CA ALA A 42 -3.24 -2.91 -10.26
C ALA A 42 -4.18 -2.34 -11.33
N GLU A 43 -3.66 -1.92 -12.49
CA GLU A 43 -4.50 -1.42 -13.59
C GLU A 43 -5.48 -2.46 -14.15
N ARG A 44 -5.09 -3.74 -14.14
CA ARG A 44 -5.93 -4.83 -14.62
C ARG A 44 -7.02 -5.19 -13.63
N ALA A 45 -6.69 -5.20 -12.34
CA ALA A 45 -7.56 -5.71 -11.29
C ALA A 45 -8.54 -4.67 -10.73
N LEU A 46 -8.14 -3.40 -10.70
CA LEU A 46 -8.96 -2.34 -10.14
C LEU A 46 -9.88 -1.71 -11.20
N PRO A 47 -11.02 -1.12 -10.79
CA PRO A 47 -11.97 -0.57 -11.76
C PRO A 47 -11.34 0.48 -12.66
N LYS A 48 -11.52 0.31 -13.98
CA LYS A 48 -11.04 1.24 -14.98
C LYS A 48 -11.61 2.63 -14.75
N LYS A 49 -10.77 3.63 -14.93
CA LYS A 49 -11.21 5.02 -14.89
C LYS A 49 -12.10 5.32 -16.10
N LYS A 50 -13.18 6.06 -15.84
CA LYS A 50 -14.06 6.59 -16.90
C LYS A 50 -13.42 7.77 -17.65
N SER A 51 -12.40 8.39 -17.08
CA SER A 51 -11.70 9.56 -17.63
C SER A 51 -10.19 9.28 -17.68
N ALA A 52 -9.54 9.77 -18.74
CA ALA A 52 -8.10 9.76 -18.87
C ALA A 52 -7.39 10.77 -17.93
N LYS A 53 -8.14 11.70 -17.32
CA LYS A 53 -7.57 12.72 -16.41
C LYS A 53 -7.27 12.16 -15.03
N GLY A 54 -6.15 12.59 -14.44
CA GLY A 54 -5.71 12.24 -13.08
C GLY A 54 -4.93 10.93 -13.00
N LEU A 55 -4.54 10.53 -11.79
CA LEU A 55 -3.69 9.36 -11.55
C LEU A 55 -4.35 8.05 -11.93
N ARG A 56 -3.58 7.15 -12.53
CA ARG A 56 -4.02 5.79 -12.85
C ARG A 56 -4.00 4.90 -11.60
N GLN A 57 -4.59 3.71 -11.65
CA GLN A 57 -4.72 2.86 -10.47
C GLN A 57 -3.35 2.42 -9.92
N GLY A 58 -2.43 2.04 -10.80
CA GLY A 58 -1.07 1.68 -10.47
C GLY A 58 -0.28 2.84 -9.86
N GLN A 59 -0.52 4.09 -10.30
CA GLN A 59 0.09 5.28 -9.68
C GLN A 59 -0.49 5.57 -8.30
N MET A 60 -1.79 5.34 -8.09
CA MET A 60 -2.39 5.45 -6.76
C MET A 60 -1.80 4.43 -5.79
N VAL A 61 -1.70 3.16 -6.21
CA VAL A 61 -1.09 2.08 -5.42
C VAL A 61 0.39 2.38 -5.14
N GLU A 62 1.16 2.77 -6.15
CA GLU A 62 2.57 3.18 -6.00
C GLU A 62 2.72 4.31 -4.97
N SER A 63 1.82 5.29 -4.97
CA SER A 63 1.84 6.38 -4.00
C SER A 63 1.60 5.92 -2.57
N PHE A 64 0.72 4.94 -2.34
CA PHE A 64 0.51 4.37 -0.99
C PHE A 64 1.68 3.48 -0.54
N VAL A 65 2.27 2.72 -1.46
CA VAL A 65 3.51 1.96 -1.18
C VAL A 65 4.63 2.91 -0.78
N LEU A 66 4.80 4.01 -1.50
CA LEU A 66 5.80 5.05 -1.18
C LEU A 66 5.49 5.75 0.14
N LEU A 67 4.23 6.09 0.41
CA LEU A 67 3.82 6.68 1.69
C LEU A 67 4.26 5.81 2.86
N SER A 68 3.96 4.50 2.80
CA SER A 68 4.36 3.56 3.84
C SER A 68 5.88 3.40 3.94
N ALA A 69 6.57 3.19 2.82
CA ALA A 69 8.03 2.97 2.80
C ALA A 69 8.84 4.20 3.27
N LEU A 70 8.30 5.40 3.10
CA LEU A 70 8.93 6.66 3.53
C LEU A 70 8.49 7.09 4.94
N GLY A 71 7.80 6.23 5.68
CA GLY A 71 7.42 6.45 7.07
C GLY A 71 6.23 7.40 7.26
N GLY A 72 5.29 7.42 6.32
CA GLY A 72 4.03 8.13 6.46
C GLY A 72 3.10 7.41 7.44
N ASP A 73 2.56 8.14 8.40
CA ASP A 73 1.70 7.60 9.46
C ASP A 73 0.21 7.81 9.15
N CYS A 74 -0.10 8.79 8.28
CA CYS A 74 -1.47 9.18 7.95
C CYS A 74 -1.62 9.60 6.48
N ILE A 75 -2.86 9.71 6.02
CA ILE A 75 -3.18 10.09 4.62
C ILE A 75 -2.70 11.53 4.34
N GLU A 76 -2.69 12.37 5.36
CA GLU A 76 -2.22 13.76 5.30
C GLU A 76 -0.73 13.86 4.95
N ASP A 77 0.08 12.86 5.30
CA ASP A 77 1.51 12.82 4.95
C ASP A 77 1.75 12.64 3.44
N MET A 78 0.73 12.26 2.67
CA MET A 78 0.78 12.30 1.22
C MET A 78 1.10 13.69 0.68
N GLU A 79 0.74 14.76 1.41
CA GLU A 79 1.08 16.14 1.03
C GLU A 79 2.59 16.35 0.99
N ARG A 80 3.36 15.69 1.87
CA ARG A 80 4.84 15.79 1.88
C ARG A 80 5.43 15.20 0.60
N LEU A 81 4.90 14.07 0.14
CA LEU A 81 5.32 13.45 -1.13
C LEU A 81 4.89 14.31 -2.32
N ARG A 82 3.69 14.90 -2.25
CA ARG A 82 3.12 15.71 -3.33
C ARG A 82 3.85 17.04 -3.56
N GLN A 83 4.38 17.66 -2.50
CA GLN A 83 5.08 18.94 -2.55
C GLN A 83 6.54 18.83 -3.00
N ASP A 84 7.08 17.62 -3.08
CA ASP A 84 8.47 17.37 -3.45
C ASP A 84 8.62 17.28 -4.97
N GLU A 85 9.12 18.36 -5.59
CA GLU A 85 9.30 18.46 -7.05
C GLU A 85 10.31 17.43 -7.57
N GLY A 86 11.38 17.16 -6.82
CA GLY A 86 12.36 16.14 -7.19
C GLY A 86 11.77 14.73 -7.21
N LEU A 87 10.89 14.40 -6.26
CA LEU A 87 10.15 13.16 -6.22
C LEU A 87 9.14 13.08 -7.38
N GLU A 88 8.40 14.15 -7.66
CA GLU A 88 7.49 14.22 -8.82
C GLU A 88 8.23 13.94 -10.12
N SER A 89 9.38 14.58 -10.33
CA SER A 89 10.24 14.40 -11.50
C SER A 89 10.80 12.98 -11.60
N MET A 90 11.20 12.38 -10.47
CA MET A 90 11.67 11.00 -10.41
C MET A 90 10.57 9.98 -10.72
N LEU A 91 9.36 10.20 -10.19
CA LEU A 91 8.22 9.31 -10.42
C LEU A 91 7.62 9.48 -11.82
N GLY A 92 7.76 10.66 -12.42
CA GLY A 92 7.11 11.04 -13.68
C GLY A 92 5.61 11.35 -13.51
N TYR A 93 5.16 11.55 -12.28
CA TYR A 93 3.82 12.01 -11.94
C TYR A 93 3.79 12.62 -10.54
N ARG A 94 2.85 13.54 -10.32
CA ARG A 94 2.63 14.13 -8.99
C ARG A 94 1.83 13.20 -8.09
N PRO A 95 2.32 12.82 -6.88
CA PRO A 95 1.53 12.07 -5.89
C PRO A 95 0.16 12.72 -5.60
N PRO A 96 -0.86 11.94 -5.21
CA PRO A 96 -2.22 12.45 -5.01
C PRO A 96 -2.24 13.50 -3.89
N ALA A 97 -3.20 14.42 -3.95
CA ALA A 97 -3.52 15.21 -2.75
C ALA A 97 -4.11 14.30 -1.67
N PRO A 98 -3.95 14.60 -0.37
CA PRO A 98 -4.52 13.79 0.72
C PRO A 98 -6.01 13.48 0.54
N GLU A 99 -6.80 14.48 0.12
CA GLU A 99 -8.23 14.30 -0.14
C GLU A 99 -8.50 13.34 -1.30
N THR A 100 -7.66 13.37 -2.35
CA THR A 100 -7.77 12.42 -3.48
C THR A 100 -7.41 10.99 -3.04
N ALA A 101 -6.40 10.85 -2.18
CA ALA A 101 -6.01 9.57 -1.60
C ALA A 101 -7.13 9.00 -0.71
N ARG A 102 -7.71 9.83 0.17
CA ARG A 102 -8.87 9.47 1.02
C ARG A 102 -10.07 9.01 0.19
N GLN A 103 -10.51 9.82 -0.76
CA GLN A 103 -11.63 9.49 -1.65
C GLN A 103 -11.38 8.23 -2.50
N TRP A 104 -10.12 7.87 -2.72
CA TRP A 104 -9.78 6.62 -3.38
C TRP A 104 -9.93 5.43 -2.43
N LEU A 105 -9.47 5.54 -1.19
CA LEU A 105 -9.65 4.52 -0.15
C LEU A 105 -11.13 4.30 0.20
N ASP A 106 -11.94 5.36 0.26
CA ASP A 106 -13.38 5.25 0.57
C ASP A 106 -14.13 4.35 -0.42
N LYS A 107 -13.63 4.22 -1.66
CA LYS A 107 -14.24 3.36 -2.68
C LYS A 107 -14.06 1.86 -2.40
N PHE A 108 -13.16 1.49 -1.49
CA PHE A 108 -12.95 0.10 -1.10
C PHE A 108 -13.98 -0.38 -0.08
N HIS A 109 -14.73 0.52 0.54
CA HIS A 109 -15.85 0.18 1.40
C HIS A 109 -17.12 -0.11 0.59
N ASP A 110 -17.89 -1.11 1.03
CA ASP A 110 -19.21 -1.43 0.47
C ASP A 110 -20.22 -1.66 1.60
N GLU A 111 -21.09 -0.68 1.81
CA GLU A 111 -22.17 -0.72 2.80
C GLU A 111 -23.12 -1.92 2.64
N GLN A 112 -23.26 -2.49 1.44
CA GLN A 112 -24.12 -3.66 1.23
C GLN A 112 -23.56 -4.90 1.93
N LEU A 113 -22.24 -5.02 2.02
CA LEU A 113 -21.57 -6.14 2.68
C LEU A 113 -21.73 -6.08 4.21
N MET A 114 -21.99 -4.88 4.74
CA MET A 114 -22.21 -4.65 6.16
C MET A 114 -23.64 -4.95 6.62
N LYS A 115 -24.62 -5.05 5.69
CA LYS A 115 -26.05 -5.25 6.03
C LYS A 115 -26.33 -6.54 6.81
N LYS A 116 -25.46 -7.55 6.68
CA LYS A 116 -25.58 -8.83 7.39
C LYS A 116 -24.92 -8.81 8.77
N ARG A 117 -24.36 -7.68 9.20
CA ARG A 117 -23.75 -7.54 10.52
C ARG A 117 -24.80 -7.82 11.60
N PRO A 118 -24.56 -8.79 12.50
CA PRO A 118 -25.48 -9.08 13.59
C PRO A 118 -25.50 -7.94 14.61
N LEU A 119 -26.60 -7.83 15.36
CA LEU A 119 -26.71 -6.85 16.46
C LEU A 119 -25.71 -7.11 17.60
N GLN A 120 -25.29 -8.36 17.77
CA GLN A 120 -24.37 -8.81 18.81
C GLN A 120 -23.38 -9.84 18.26
N GLY A 121 -22.23 -9.95 18.93
CA GLY A 121 -21.16 -10.87 18.55
C GLY A 121 -20.18 -10.27 17.55
N ALA A 122 -19.14 -11.05 17.22
CA ALA A 122 -18.11 -10.63 16.29
C ALA A 122 -18.52 -10.88 14.83
N PHE A 123 -18.06 -10.03 13.92
CA PHE A 123 -18.41 -10.07 12.51
C PHE A 123 -17.18 -9.78 11.65
N ILE A 124 -16.89 -10.69 10.72
CA ILE A 124 -15.87 -10.50 9.69
C ILE A 124 -16.64 -10.20 8.39
N PRO A 125 -16.59 -8.96 7.86
CA PRO A 125 -17.26 -8.64 6.61
C PRO A 125 -16.54 -9.31 5.42
N PRO A 126 -17.26 -9.77 4.40
CA PRO A 126 -16.62 -10.15 3.15
C PRO A 126 -15.96 -8.94 2.50
N GLU A 127 -14.90 -9.16 1.74
CA GLU A 127 -14.20 -8.11 0.99
C GLU A 127 -15.05 -7.54 -0.15
N SER A 128 -14.93 -6.23 -0.38
CA SER A 128 -15.48 -5.61 -1.59
C SER A 128 -14.72 -6.05 -2.83
N ALA A 129 -15.36 -5.93 -4.01
CA ALA A 129 -14.71 -6.27 -5.28
C ALA A 129 -13.39 -5.50 -5.51
N ARG A 130 -13.25 -4.29 -4.94
CA ARG A 130 -12.00 -3.53 -5.03
C ARG A 130 -10.93 -4.07 -4.10
N LEU A 131 -11.29 -4.47 -2.87
CA LEU A 131 -10.35 -5.10 -1.92
C LEU A 131 -9.84 -6.43 -2.48
N VAL A 132 -10.75 -7.28 -2.97
CA VAL A 132 -10.37 -8.52 -3.68
C VAL A 132 -9.42 -8.23 -4.85
N GLY A 133 -9.65 -7.13 -5.57
CA GLY A 133 -8.78 -6.68 -6.65
C GLY A 133 -7.36 -6.31 -6.21
N LEU A 134 -7.12 -5.86 -4.97
CA LEU A 134 -5.77 -5.55 -4.47
C LEU A 134 -4.91 -6.80 -4.22
N ARG A 135 -5.54 -7.98 -4.11
CA ARG A 135 -4.81 -9.26 -4.06
C ARG A 135 -3.97 -9.50 -5.31
N GLU A 136 -4.36 -8.95 -6.46
CA GLU A 136 -3.65 -9.12 -7.73
C GLU A 136 -2.25 -8.46 -7.75
N PRO A 137 -2.10 -7.17 -7.39
CA PRO A 137 -0.80 -6.56 -7.10
C PRO A 137 0.07 -7.38 -6.15
N ASN A 138 -0.47 -7.85 -5.02
CA ASN A 138 0.30 -8.64 -4.05
C ASN A 138 0.76 -9.97 -4.67
N ARG A 139 -0.15 -10.68 -5.33
CA ARG A 139 0.16 -11.92 -6.04
C ARG A 139 1.23 -11.72 -7.11
N GLN A 140 1.24 -10.57 -7.77
CA GLN A 140 2.27 -10.22 -8.75
C GLN A 140 3.66 -10.06 -8.11
N VAL A 141 3.75 -9.48 -6.90
CA VAL A 141 5.00 -9.42 -6.13
C VAL A 141 5.51 -10.84 -5.83
N ILE A 142 4.63 -11.70 -5.30
CA ILE A 142 4.96 -13.09 -4.95
C ILE A 142 5.42 -13.88 -6.18
N TRP A 143 4.69 -13.81 -7.30
CA TRP A 143 5.08 -14.48 -8.55
C TRP A 143 6.43 -14.00 -9.08
N THR A 144 6.67 -12.68 -9.03
CA THR A 144 7.94 -12.12 -9.46
C THR A 144 9.08 -12.60 -8.57
N TYR A 145 8.86 -12.64 -7.25
CA TYR A 145 9.84 -13.18 -6.32
C TYR A 145 10.15 -14.64 -6.62
N ILE A 146 9.13 -15.48 -6.81
CA ILE A 146 9.32 -16.91 -7.14
C ILE A 146 10.11 -17.07 -8.45
N ASP A 147 9.78 -16.31 -9.49
CA ASP A 147 10.47 -16.37 -10.80
C ASP A 147 11.95 -15.95 -10.69
N LYS A 148 12.22 -14.88 -9.94
CA LYS A 148 13.58 -14.28 -9.86
C LYS A 148 14.47 -14.93 -8.83
N VAL A 149 13.94 -15.25 -7.65
CA VAL A 149 14.69 -15.78 -6.51
C VAL A 149 14.72 -17.30 -6.53
N LYS A 150 13.68 -17.95 -7.05
CA LYS A 150 13.53 -19.42 -7.09
C LYS A 150 13.72 -20.03 -5.69
N PRO A 151 12.87 -19.66 -4.72
CA PRO A 151 12.93 -20.23 -3.38
C PRO A 151 12.68 -21.74 -3.41
N GLY A 152 12.93 -22.40 -2.27
CA GLY A 152 12.62 -23.82 -2.10
C GLY A 152 11.14 -24.15 -2.29
N LEU A 153 10.84 -25.45 -2.33
CA LEU A 153 9.47 -25.95 -2.45
C LEU A 153 8.71 -25.97 -1.12
N GLU A 154 9.40 -25.69 -0.02
CA GLU A 154 8.83 -25.59 1.31
C GLU A 154 8.03 -24.29 1.44
N VAL A 155 6.79 -24.43 1.91
CA VAL A 155 5.88 -23.31 2.09
C VAL A 155 5.21 -23.47 3.44
N THR A 156 5.75 -22.79 4.44
CA THR A 156 5.14 -22.69 5.76
C THR A 156 4.36 -21.39 5.84
N PHE A 157 3.08 -21.49 6.18
CA PHE A 157 2.22 -20.35 6.44
C PHE A 157 2.23 -20.02 7.92
N ASP A 158 2.78 -18.87 8.26
CA ASP A 158 2.66 -18.28 9.59
C ASP A 158 1.47 -17.33 9.62
N VAL A 159 0.60 -17.47 10.62
CA VAL A 159 -0.62 -16.66 10.74
C VAL A 159 -0.50 -15.83 12.00
N ASP A 160 -0.21 -14.54 11.84
CA ASP A 160 -0.09 -13.61 12.96
C ASP A 160 -1.31 -12.71 13.06
N ALA A 161 -1.77 -12.51 14.30
CA ALA A 161 -2.88 -11.62 14.62
C ALA A 161 -2.47 -10.67 15.74
N GLN A 162 -2.44 -9.38 15.43
CA GLN A 162 -2.02 -8.36 16.39
C GLN A 162 -3.22 -7.52 16.84
N LEU A 163 -3.37 -7.29 18.14
CA LEU A 163 -4.33 -6.31 18.66
C LEU A 163 -3.70 -4.91 18.68
N VAL A 164 -4.23 -4.01 17.86
CA VAL A 164 -3.81 -2.61 17.80
C VAL A 164 -4.84 -1.74 18.52
N GLU A 165 -4.45 -1.17 19.66
CA GLU A 165 -5.30 -0.25 20.41
C GLU A 165 -5.69 0.97 19.56
N THR A 166 -6.96 1.40 19.65
CA THR A 166 -7.44 2.54 18.89
C THR A 166 -8.52 3.33 19.61
N ALA A 167 -8.52 4.64 19.38
CA ALA A 167 -9.55 5.55 19.86
C ALA A 167 -10.75 5.69 18.90
N LYS A 168 -10.75 5.00 17.74
CA LYS A 168 -11.85 5.06 16.76
C LYS A 168 -13.20 4.79 17.45
N ALA A 169 -14.19 5.63 17.16
CA ALA A 169 -15.48 5.61 17.84
C ALA A 169 -16.17 4.25 17.75
N ASP A 170 -16.10 3.62 16.57
CA ASP A 170 -16.77 2.36 16.27
C ASP A 170 -15.94 1.11 16.58
N ALA A 171 -14.72 1.27 17.11
CA ALA A 171 -13.88 0.13 17.46
C ALA A 171 -14.46 -0.69 18.61
N ARG A 172 -14.33 -2.02 18.52
CA ARG A 172 -14.86 -2.97 19.50
C ARG A 172 -13.81 -3.31 20.56
N TYR A 173 -14.28 -3.62 21.76
CA TYR A 173 -13.41 -4.09 22.83
C TYR A 173 -12.85 -5.48 22.50
N CYS A 174 -11.54 -5.64 22.67
CA CYS A 174 -10.89 -6.94 22.62
C CYS A 174 -11.00 -7.68 23.95
N TYR A 175 -10.50 -8.93 23.97
CA TYR A 175 -10.51 -9.76 25.17
C TYR A 175 -9.59 -9.22 26.30
N GLU A 176 -8.68 -8.29 25.97
CA GLU A 176 -7.80 -7.62 26.95
C GLU A 176 -8.44 -6.36 27.57
N GLY A 177 -9.66 -6.01 27.18
CA GLY A 177 -10.44 -4.96 27.85
C GLY A 177 -10.23 -3.54 27.33
N TYR A 178 -9.59 -3.36 26.17
CA TYR A 178 -9.47 -2.06 25.47
C TYR A 178 -10.06 -2.13 24.05
N ARG A 179 -10.32 -0.96 23.43
CA ARG A 179 -10.83 -0.90 22.05
C ARG A 179 -9.69 -1.11 21.06
N ALA A 180 -9.87 -2.03 20.13
CA ALA A 180 -8.83 -2.40 19.18
C ALA A 180 -9.37 -2.68 17.77
N LEU A 181 -8.45 -2.63 16.81
CA LEU A 181 -8.56 -3.37 15.56
C LEU A 181 -7.56 -4.52 15.61
N GLN A 182 -7.84 -5.57 14.85
CA GLN A 182 -6.99 -6.75 14.81
C GLN A 182 -6.55 -7.00 13.35
N PRO A 183 -5.49 -6.33 12.86
CA PRO A 183 -4.82 -6.78 11.65
C PRO A 183 -4.38 -8.23 11.82
N MET A 184 -4.63 -9.02 10.79
CA MET A 184 -4.15 -10.39 10.69
C MET A 184 -3.44 -10.56 9.36
N GLU A 185 -2.28 -11.21 9.37
CA GLU A 185 -1.48 -11.46 8.19
C GLU A 185 -1.09 -12.94 8.09
N VAL A 186 -0.94 -13.41 6.85
CA VAL A 186 -0.44 -14.75 6.54
C VAL A 186 0.88 -14.57 5.82
N GLU A 187 1.97 -14.94 6.47
CA GLU A 187 3.32 -14.82 5.94
C GLU A 187 3.82 -16.17 5.43
N TRP A 188 4.53 -16.15 4.29
CA TRP A 188 5.39 -17.25 3.89
C TRP A 188 6.71 -17.18 4.66
N ALA A 189 6.79 -17.96 5.75
CA ALA A 189 7.87 -17.88 6.75
C ALA A 189 9.28 -18.01 6.16
N GLU A 190 9.48 -18.82 5.11
CA GLU A 190 10.80 -18.98 4.50
C GLU A 190 11.27 -17.75 3.71
N THR A 191 10.36 -16.82 3.37
CA THR A 191 10.65 -15.72 2.43
C THR A 191 10.37 -14.33 2.98
N GLY A 192 9.58 -14.19 4.04
CA GLY A 192 9.15 -12.87 4.52
C GLY A 192 7.96 -12.29 3.76
N LEU A 193 7.39 -13.02 2.79
CA LEU A 193 6.33 -12.48 1.93
C LEU A 193 4.97 -12.61 2.58
N VAL A 194 4.24 -11.50 2.69
CA VAL A 194 2.83 -11.50 3.07
C VAL A 194 1.99 -12.04 1.91
N LEU A 195 1.29 -13.15 2.13
CA LEU A 195 0.45 -13.83 1.15
C LEU A 195 -1.00 -13.34 1.19
N ALA A 196 -1.51 -13.08 2.39
CA ALA A 196 -2.86 -12.61 2.64
C ALA A 196 -2.91 -11.73 3.89
N ASP A 197 -3.90 -10.86 3.96
CA ASP A 197 -4.18 -10.00 5.09
C ASP A 197 -5.69 -9.85 5.31
N GLU A 198 -6.11 -9.58 6.55
CA GLU A 198 -7.48 -9.23 6.88
C GLU A 198 -7.52 -8.33 8.12
N LEU A 199 -8.10 -7.13 7.98
CA LEU A 199 -8.31 -6.22 9.10
C LEU A 199 -9.62 -6.54 9.82
N ARG A 200 -9.53 -7.04 11.06
CA ARG A 200 -10.69 -7.47 11.86
C ARG A 200 -11.04 -6.47 12.96
N GLU A 201 -12.26 -6.56 13.48
CA GLU A 201 -12.67 -5.83 14.69
C GLU A 201 -12.01 -6.44 15.93
N GLY A 202 -11.73 -5.63 16.95
CA GLY A 202 -11.04 -6.11 18.17
C GLY A 202 -11.77 -7.22 18.94
N ASN A 203 -13.08 -7.38 18.77
CA ASN A 203 -13.85 -8.45 19.40
C ASN A 203 -13.84 -9.78 18.61
N VAL A 204 -13.18 -9.85 17.46
CA VAL A 204 -13.01 -11.08 16.68
C VAL A 204 -11.91 -11.93 17.31
N HIS A 205 -12.25 -13.11 17.80
CA HIS A 205 -11.25 -14.06 18.33
C HIS A 205 -10.21 -14.42 17.24
N PRO A 206 -8.89 -14.39 17.53
CA PRO A 206 -7.84 -14.68 16.54
C PRO A 206 -8.03 -16.01 15.80
N GLY A 207 -8.43 -17.07 16.54
CA GLY A 207 -8.72 -18.39 15.99
C GLY A 207 -9.93 -18.51 15.06
N ARG A 208 -10.74 -17.45 14.90
CA ARG A 208 -11.93 -17.49 14.05
C ARG A 208 -11.54 -17.24 12.60
N GLY A 209 -12.05 -18.02 11.66
CA GLY A 209 -11.86 -17.70 10.24
C GLY A 209 -10.43 -17.87 9.74
N ILE A 210 -9.59 -18.69 10.41
CA ILE A 210 -8.19 -18.91 9.99
C ILE A 210 -8.14 -19.63 8.64
N LYS A 211 -8.98 -20.65 8.47
CA LYS A 211 -8.97 -21.43 7.23
C LYS A 211 -9.26 -20.55 6.01
N GLU A 212 -10.18 -19.61 6.14
CA GLU A 212 -10.65 -18.73 5.08
C GLU A 212 -9.62 -17.70 4.60
N ILE A 213 -8.65 -17.32 5.45
CA ILE A 213 -7.56 -16.41 5.04
C ILE A 213 -6.35 -17.16 4.47
N VAL A 214 -6.20 -18.44 4.84
CA VAL A 214 -5.10 -19.31 4.45
C VAL A 214 -5.40 -20.05 3.12
N ASP A 215 -6.67 -20.37 2.86
CA ASP A 215 -7.17 -21.01 1.63
C ASP A 215 -7.28 -20.04 0.44
#